data_AF-A0A959J8E4-F1
#
_entry.id   AF-A0A959J8E4-F1
#
_cell.length_a   1.000
_cell.length_b   1.000
_cell.length_c   1.000
_cell.angle_alpha   90.00
_cell.angle_beta   90.00
_cell.angle_gamma   90.00
#
_symmetry.space_group_name_H-M   'P 1'
#
loop_
_entity.id
_entity.type
_entity.pdbx_description
1 polymer ?
#
loop_
_entity_poly.entity_id
_entity_poly.type
_entity_poly.pdbx_seq_one_letter_code
_entity_poly.pdbx_strand_id
1 'polypeptide(L)'
;MNSKQFIVAIRQKIAGDEIQDAITALQVLLANSPKLNEILIQSARHTDIMKHIRLGTVDFEQANVTKNQIRLALLDLLSEVEKQEATPAIQQEMEQAISIVNSKNVVSGSTITAGGNVHIGDKNITQNADKIINIDKIDNANFY
;
A
#
# COMPACT_ATOMS: atom_id res chain seq x y z
N MET A 1 14.49 4.93 3.75
CA MET A 1 14.62 3.51 3.37
C MET A 1 15.16 3.47 1.95
N ASN A 2 16.20 2.67 1.68
CA ASN A 2 16.79 2.55 0.33
C ASN A 2 16.17 1.37 -0.47
N SER A 3 16.55 1.25 -1.75
CA SER A 3 16.08 0.20 -2.66
C SER A 3 16.15 -1.21 -2.06
N LYS A 4 17.32 -1.58 -1.58
CA LYS A 4 17.61 -2.89 -0.97
C LYS A 4 16.76 -3.16 0.27
N GLN A 5 16.61 -2.17 1.15
CA GLN A 5 15.77 -2.30 2.35
C GLN A 5 14.31 -2.49 1.99
N PHE A 6 13.83 -1.83 0.91
CA PHE A 6 12.45 -2.01 0.46
C PHE A 6 12.19 -3.41 -0.07
N ILE A 7 13.11 -3.92 -0.90
CA ILE A 7 13.03 -5.28 -1.41
C ILE A 7 13.02 -6.30 -0.27
N VAL A 8 13.87 -6.11 0.74
CA VAL A 8 13.86 -6.97 1.94
C VAL A 8 12.52 -6.89 2.68
N ALA A 9 11.93 -5.70 2.81
CA ALA A 9 10.61 -5.54 3.41
C ALA A 9 9.51 -6.26 2.60
N ILE A 10 9.52 -6.19 1.27
CA ILE A 10 8.60 -6.92 0.40
C ILE A 10 8.76 -8.44 0.60
N ARG A 11 10.00 -8.94 0.67
CA ARG A 11 10.28 -10.36 0.93
C ARG A 11 9.71 -10.81 2.28
N GLN A 12 9.85 -9.99 3.32
CA GLN A 12 9.28 -10.26 4.64
C GLN A 12 7.75 -10.32 4.60
N LYS A 13 7.10 -9.41 3.85
CA LYS A 13 5.64 -9.44 3.65
C LYS A 13 5.18 -10.74 2.97
N ILE A 14 5.90 -11.19 1.93
CA ILE A 14 5.59 -12.46 1.26
C ILE A 14 5.73 -13.63 2.23
N ALA A 15 6.79 -13.64 3.04
CA ALA A 15 7.03 -14.68 4.05
C ALA A 15 5.99 -14.68 5.19
N GLY A 16 5.47 -13.51 5.55
CA GLY A 16 4.45 -13.32 6.59
C GLY A 16 3.00 -13.54 6.15
N ASP A 17 2.77 -14.07 4.94
CA ASP A 17 1.43 -14.19 4.33
C ASP A 17 0.69 -12.86 4.09
N GLU A 18 1.41 -11.74 4.10
CA GLU A 18 0.90 -10.41 3.76
C GLU A 18 0.93 -10.21 2.23
N ILE A 19 0.33 -11.15 1.49
CA ILE A 19 0.45 -11.22 0.02
C ILE A 19 -0.13 -9.99 -0.67
N GLN A 20 -1.26 -9.48 -0.16
CA GLN A 20 -1.88 -8.28 -0.72
C GLN A 20 -0.96 -7.06 -0.59
N ASP A 21 -0.36 -6.86 0.57
CA ASP A 21 0.57 -5.75 0.82
C ASP A 21 1.82 -5.87 -0.03
N ALA A 22 2.34 -7.10 -0.18
CA ALA A 22 3.49 -7.37 -1.04
C ALA A 22 3.18 -7.04 -2.51
N ILE A 23 2.00 -7.42 -3.00
CA ILE A 23 1.54 -7.08 -4.36
C ILE A 23 1.46 -5.57 -4.54
N THR A 24 0.85 -4.84 -3.59
CA THR A 24 0.75 -3.37 -3.67
C THR A 24 2.13 -2.71 -3.67
N ALA A 25 3.04 -3.17 -2.82
CA ALA A 25 4.41 -2.65 -2.80
C ALA A 25 5.16 -2.93 -4.13
N LEU A 26 4.99 -4.11 -4.71
CA LEU A 26 5.56 -4.49 -6.00
C LEU A 26 4.97 -3.69 -7.18
N GLN A 27 3.67 -3.38 -7.15
CA GLN A 27 3.03 -2.55 -8.18
C GLN A 27 3.65 -1.15 -8.24
N VAL A 28 3.89 -0.55 -7.07
CA VAL A 28 4.54 0.77 -7.02
C VAL A 28 5.99 0.67 -7.44
N LEU A 29 6.71 -0.36 -6.98
CA LEU A 29 8.11 -0.59 -7.34
C LEU A 29 8.31 -0.71 -8.85
N LEU A 30 7.37 -1.39 -9.52
CA LEU A 30 7.45 -1.76 -10.93
C LEU A 30 6.56 -0.89 -11.81
N ALA A 31 6.06 0.25 -11.33
CA ALA A 31 5.09 1.08 -12.05
C ALA A 31 5.53 1.46 -13.48
N ASN A 32 6.84 1.63 -13.70
CA ASN A 32 7.42 1.96 -15.01
C ASN A 32 8.13 0.77 -15.68
N SER A 33 7.99 -0.44 -15.13
CA SER A 33 8.65 -1.65 -15.63
C SER A 33 7.68 -2.51 -16.44
N PRO A 34 8.13 -3.17 -17.53
CA PRO A 34 7.32 -4.18 -18.21
C PRO A 34 6.89 -5.33 -17.29
N LYS A 35 7.58 -5.55 -16.17
CA LYS A 35 7.25 -6.55 -15.14
C LYS A 35 5.98 -6.21 -14.35
N LEU A 36 5.46 -4.99 -14.45
CA LEU A 36 4.19 -4.60 -13.84
C LEU A 36 3.05 -5.55 -14.23
N ASN A 37 3.02 -5.97 -15.51
CA ASN A 37 1.97 -6.84 -16.03
C ASN A 37 1.91 -8.18 -15.28
N GLU A 38 3.07 -8.74 -14.94
CA GLU A 38 3.15 -9.99 -14.20
C GLU A 38 2.60 -9.83 -12.78
N ILE A 39 2.87 -8.70 -12.12
CA ILE A 39 2.30 -8.37 -10.82
C ILE A 39 0.79 -8.17 -10.90
N LEU A 40 0.28 -7.53 -11.94
CA LEU A 40 -1.17 -7.37 -12.15
C LEU A 40 -1.86 -8.73 -12.30
N ILE A 41 -1.24 -9.68 -13.00
CA ILE A 41 -1.74 -11.05 -13.11
C ILE A 41 -1.76 -11.72 -11.73
N GLN A 42 -0.68 -11.63 -10.94
CA GLN A 42 -0.68 -12.20 -9.59
C GLN A 42 -1.71 -11.54 -8.67
N SER A 43 -1.95 -10.22 -8.81
CA SER A 43 -3.01 -9.49 -8.10
C SER A 43 -4.39 -10.03 -8.42
N ALA A 44 -4.69 -10.29 -9.70
CA ALA A 44 -5.95 -10.87 -10.12
C ALA A 44 -6.12 -12.29 -9.56
N ARG A 45 -5.08 -13.13 -9.69
CA ARG A 45 -5.08 -14.50 -9.15
C ARG A 45 -5.28 -14.54 -7.64
N HIS A 46 -4.62 -13.64 -6.90
CA HIS A 46 -4.78 -13.51 -5.45
C HIS A 46 -6.21 -13.11 -5.08
N THR A 47 -6.78 -12.13 -5.78
CA THR A 47 -8.16 -11.69 -5.54
C THR A 47 -9.16 -12.81 -5.78
N ASP A 48 -8.96 -13.56 -6.87
CA ASP A 48 -9.84 -14.66 -7.27
C ASP A 48 -9.79 -15.83 -6.27
N ILE A 49 -8.59 -16.28 -5.87
CA ILE A 49 -8.48 -17.35 -4.88
C ILE A 49 -9.05 -16.93 -3.52
N MET A 50 -8.84 -15.68 -3.09
CA MET A 50 -9.42 -15.17 -1.85
C MET A 50 -10.95 -15.14 -1.90
N LYS A 51 -11.54 -14.82 -3.06
CA LYS A 51 -12.98 -14.92 -3.28
C LYS A 51 -13.44 -16.38 -3.18
N HIS A 52 -12.77 -17.31 -3.84
CA HIS A 52 -13.12 -18.74 -3.79
C HIS A 52 -13.03 -19.33 -2.38
N ILE A 53 -12.02 -18.93 -1.59
CA ILE A 53 -11.87 -19.31 -0.18
C ILE A 53 -13.07 -18.79 0.64
N ARG A 54 -13.42 -17.51 0.49
CA ARG A 54 -14.54 -16.90 1.22
C ARG A 54 -15.89 -17.52 0.89
N LEU A 55 -16.08 -17.93 -0.36
CA LEU A 55 -17.31 -18.58 -0.82
C LEU A 55 -17.35 -20.08 -0.49
N GLY A 56 -16.27 -20.66 0.04
CA GLY A 56 -16.18 -22.10 0.33
C GLY A 56 -16.22 -22.97 -0.93
N THR A 57 -15.87 -22.41 -2.10
CA THR A 57 -15.91 -23.11 -3.40
C THR A 57 -14.61 -23.82 -3.76
N VAL A 58 -13.61 -23.71 -2.90
CA VAL A 58 -12.30 -24.37 -3.05
C VAL A 58 -11.93 -25.03 -1.74
N ASP A 59 -11.35 -26.22 -1.81
CA ASP A 59 -10.81 -26.87 -0.63
C ASP A 59 -9.52 -26.20 -0.13
N PHE A 60 -9.14 -26.54 1.11
CA PHE A 60 -7.98 -25.94 1.77
C PHE A 60 -6.64 -26.29 1.09
N GLU A 61 -6.51 -27.51 0.58
CA GLU A 61 -5.26 -27.98 -0.04
C GLU A 61 -5.00 -27.23 -1.35
N GLN A 62 -6.00 -27.15 -2.22
CA GLN A 62 -5.94 -26.44 -3.48
C GLN A 62 -5.76 -24.93 -3.27
N ALA A 63 -6.39 -24.36 -2.23
CA ALA A 63 -6.16 -22.98 -1.85
C ALA A 63 -4.70 -22.71 -1.45
N ASN A 64 -4.11 -23.61 -0.65
CA ASN A 64 -2.71 -23.49 -0.23
C ASN A 64 -1.73 -23.66 -1.38
N VAL A 65 -1.96 -24.64 -2.27
CA VAL A 65 -1.15 -24.80 -3.48
C VAL A 65 -1.18 -23.52 -4.32
N THR A 66 -2.36 -22.97 -4.55
CA THR A 66 -2.51 -21.72 -5.33
C THR A 66 -1.81 -20.54 -4.66
N LYS A 67 -1.96 -20.37 -3.34
CA LYS A 67 -1.24 -19.33 -2.58
C LYS A 67 0.27 -19.49 -2.67
N ASN A 68 0.78 -20.72 -2.55
CA ASN A 68 2.21 -21.01 -2.66
C ASN A 68 2.76 -20.69 -4.06
N GLN A 69 2.00 -21.00 -5.11
CA GLN A 69 2.38 -20.62 -6.47
C GLN A 69 2.44 -19.10 -6.66
N ILE A 70 1.50 -18.35 -6.06
CA ILE A 70 1.55 -16.89 -6.07
C ILE A 70 2.80 -16.40 -5.32
N ARG A 71 3.09 -16.93 -4.12
CA ARG A 71 4.31 -16.58 -3.36
C ARG A 71 5.58 -16.82 -4.17
N LEU A 72 5.69 -17.98 -4.81
CA LEU A 72 6.84 -18.34 -5.64
C LEU A 72 7.01 -17.34 -6.79
N ALA A 73 5.94 -17.05 -7.53
CA ALA A 73 5.99 -16.08 -8.63
C ALA A 73 6.42 -14.67 -8.17
N LEU A 74 5.94 -14.22 -7.01
CA LEU A 74 6.33 -12.93 -6.44
C LEU A 74 7.81 -12.92 -6.01
N LEU A 75 8.31 -14.01 -5.42
CA LEU A 75 9.72 -14.14 -5.02
C LEU A 75 10.66 -14.22 -6.23
N ASP A 76 10.25 -14.91 -7.28
CA ASP A 76 11.01 -15.00 -8.53
C ASP A 76 11.13 -13.61 -9.18
N LEU A 77 10.01 -12.89 -9.30
CA LEU A 77 10.00 -11.51 -9.80
C LEU A 77 10.90 -10.59 -8.97
N LEU A 78 10.80 -10.68 -7.65
CA LEU A 78 11.63 -9.87 -6.76
C LEU A 78 13.13 -10.17 -6.93
N SER A 79 13.48 -11.44 -7.12
CA SER A 79 14.86 -11.87 -7.38
C SER A 79 15.39 -11.37 -8.73
N GLU A 80 14.54 -11.27 -9.74
CA GLU A 80 14.89 -10.66 -11.03
C GLU A 80 15.12 -9.16 -10.91
N VAL A 81 14.30 -8.45 -10.12
CA VAL A 81 14.46 -7.02 -9.85
C VAL A 81 15.77 -6.75 -9.11
N GLU A 82 16.12 -7.57 -8.11
CA GLU A 82 17.42 -7.46 -7.41
C GLU A 82 18.61 -7.63 -8.36
N LYS A 83 18.51 -8.51 -9.36
CA LYS A 83 19.56 -8.68 -10.38
C LYS A 83 19.66 -7.45 -11.29
N GLN A 84 18.54 -6.80 -11.60
CA GLN A 84 18.47 -5.63 -12.47
C GLN A 84 18.85 -4.32 -11.77
N GLU A 85 18.70 -4.26 -10.44
CA GLU A 85 19.13 -3.14 -9.57
C GLU A 85 20.62 -2.80 -9.69
N ALA A 86 21.44 -3.66 -10.31
CA ALA A 86 22.84 -3.36 -10.63
C ALA A 86 23.01 -2.18 -11.61
N THR A 87 21.92 -1.72 -12.26
CA THR A 87 21.94 -0.60 -13.20
C THR A 87 21.57 0.72 -12.50
N PRO A 88 22.43 1.76 -12.56
CA PRO A 88 22.18 3.02 -11.84
C PRO A 88 20.87 3.74 -12.19
N ALA A 89 20.42 3.64 -13.44
CA ALA A 89 19.16 4.27 -13.89
C ALA A 89 17.93 3.63 -13.22
N ILE A 90 17.91 2.29 -13.15
CA ILE A 90 16.83 1.54 -12.50
C ILE A 90 16.82 1.84 -11.00
N GLN A 91 18.00 1.96 -10.38
CA GLN A 91 18.10 2.28 -8.96
C GLN A 91 17.48 3.65 -8.62
N GLN A 92 17.70 4.67 -9.45
CA GLN A 92 17.12 6.01 -9.25
C GLN A 92 15.60 6.01 -9.41
N GLU A 93 15.07 5.36 -10.45
CA GLU A 93 13.61 5.21 -10.64
C GLU A 93 12.97 4.51 -9.45
N MET A 94 13.67 3.51 -8.92
CA MET A 94 13.17 2.72 -7.80
C MET A 94 13.21 3.49 -6.48
N GLU A 95 14.26 4.26 -6.22
CA GLU A 95 14.31 5.17 -5.07
C GLU A 95 13.21 6.24 -5.13
N GLN A 96 12.88 6.76 -6.31
CA GLN A 96 11.75 7.67 -6.49
C GLN A 96 10.42 6.97 -6.15
N ALA A 97 10.19 5.77 -6.67
CA ALA A 97 8.98 5.00 -6.35
C ALA A 97 8.84 4.73 -4.84
N ILE A 98 9.94 4.39 -4.16
CA ILE A 98 9.97 4.16 -2.71
C ILE A 98 9.67 5.43 -1.91
N SER A 99 10.17 6.58 -2.37
CA SER A 99 9.90 7.88 -1.75
C SER A 99 8.41 8.22 -1.76
N ILE A 100 7.70 7.80 -2.82
CA ILE A 100 6.25 7.99 -2.95
C ILE A 100 5.50 7.12 -1.94
N VAL A 101 5.87 5.85 -1.77
CA VAL A 101 5.16 4.91 -0.86
C VAL A 101 5.26 5.33 0.60
N ASN A 102 6.44 5.78 1.04
CA ASN A 102 6.67 6.08 2.46
C ASN A 102 6.26 7.48 2.88
N SER A 103 5.80 8.32 1.95
CA SER A 103 5.39 9.68 2.25
C SER A 103 3.89 9.78 2.42
N LYS A 104 3.46 10.33 3.55
CA LYS A 104 2.06 10.72 3.75
C LYS A 104 1.63 11.81 2.76
N ASN A 105 2.57 12.73 2.45
CA ASN A 105 2.34 13.83 1.54
C ASN A 105 3.37 13.76 0.42
N VAL A 106 2.92 13.53 -0.81
CA VAL A 106 3.78 13.45 -1.98
C VAL A 106 3.29 14.47 -3.00
N VAL A 107 4.24 15.26 -3.52
CA VAL A 107 4.04 16.04 -4.73
C VAL A 107 5.06 15.56 -5.75
N SER A 108 4.57 14.88 -6.80
CA SER A 108 5.41 14.33 -7.85
C SER A 108 4.99 14.90 -9.21
N GLY A 109 5.96 15.10 -10.11
CA GLY A 109 5.72 15.56 -11.48
C GLY A 109 4.99 16.91 -11.60
N SER A 110 5.05 17.77 -10.58
CA SER A 110 4.25 18.99 -10.51
C SER A 110 5.11 20.22 -10.24
N THR A 111 4.82 21.33 -10.94
CA THR A 111 5.39 22.64 -10.66
C THR A 111 4.50 23.37 -9.66
N ILE A 112 4.97 23.56 -8.43
CA ILE A 112 4.27 24.40 -7.44
C ILE A 112 4.76 25.84 -7.59
N THR A 113 3.89 26.72 -8.06
CA THR A 113 4.12 28.18 -8.06
C THR A 113 3.25 28.80 -6.98
N ALA A 114 3.88 29.36 -5.94
CA ALA A 114 3.17 30.02 -4.85
C ALA A 114 3.72 31.44 -4.65
N GLY A 115 2.82 32.42 -4.56
CA GLY A 115 3.15 33.81 -4.23
C GLY A 115 3.34 34.06 -2.72
N GLY A 116 3.42 32.99 -1.91
CA GLY A 116 3.49 33.01 -0.45
C GLY A 116 3.75 31.60 0.11
N ASN A 117 3.56 31.41 1.43
CA ASN A 117 3.90 30.15 2.10
C ASN A 117 2.97 28.99 1.70
N VAL A 118 3.56 27.85 1.35
CA VAL A 118 2.86 26.60 1.06
C VAL A 118 2.92 25.70 2.30
N HIS A 119 1.76 25.31 2.82
CA HIS A 119 1.65 24.34 3.93
C HIS A 119 1.00 23.06 3.41
N ILE A 120 1.73 21.95 3.48
CA ILE A 120 1.25 20.62 3.06
C ILE A 120 1.47 19.67 4.24
N GLY A 121 0.38 19.15 4.80
CA GLY A 121 0.39 18.22 5.92
C GLY A 121 -0.83 18.36 6.83
N ASP A 122 -0.81 17.61 7.93
CA ASP A 122 -1.91 17.56 8.89
C ASP A 122 -2.06 18.89 9.64
N LYS A 123 -3.29 19.39 9.75
CA LYS A 123 -3.64 20.53 10.58
C LYS A 123 -4.38 20.05 11.83
N ASN A 124 -3.68 19.98 12.95
CA ASN A 124 -4.32 19.69 14.24
C ASN A 124 -5.05 20.93 14.74
N ILE A 125 -6.38 20.88 14.77
CA ILE A 125 -7.23 21.91 15.38
C ILE A 125 -7.66 21.39 16.75
N THR A 126 -7.04 21.90 17.81
CA THR A 126 -7.51 21.65 19.19
C THR A 126 -8.74 22.51 19.43
N GLN A 127 -9.92 21.88 19.48
CA GLN A 127 -11.14 22.53 19.95
C GLN A 127 -11.21 22.35 21.46
N ASN A 128 -10.97 23.42 22.21
CA ASN A 128 -11.29 23.42 23.63
C ASN A 128 -12.81 23.45 23.76
N ALA A 129 -13.39 22.46 24.43
CA ALA A 129 -14.82 22.32 24.63
C ALA A 129 -15.32 23.34 25.68
N ASP A 130 -15.29 24.62 25.35
CA ASP A 130 -16.05 25.61 26.10
C ASP A 130 -17.52 25.48 25.66
N LYS A 131 -18.27 24.63 26.37
CA LYS A 131 -19.73 24.41 26.26
C LYS A 131 -20.20 23.72 24.97
N ILE A 132 -20.16 22.37 24.96
CA ILE A 132 -21.22 21.57 24.30
C ILE A 132 -22.18 21.07 25.38
N ILE A 133 -22.85 21.98 26.07
CA ILE A 133 -24.14 21.65 26.67
C ILE A 133 -25.06 22.87 26.58
N ASN A 134 -25.96 22.87 25.60
CA ASN A 134 -27.16 23.71 25.64
C ASN A 134 -28.16 23.02 26.58
N ILE A 135 -27.89 23.07 27.89
CA ILE A 135 -28.81 22.58 28.95
C ILE A 135 -30.06 23.49 29.05
N ASP A 136 -30.00 24.71 28.53
CA ASP A 136 -31.07 25.72 28.64
C ASP A 136 -32.36 25.39 27.85
N LYS A 137 -32.47 24.19 27.27
CA LYS A 137 -33.69 23.68 26.62
C LYS A 137 -34.29 22.44 27.26
N ILE A 138 -33.84 22.04 28.46
CA ILE A 138 -34.46 20.95 29.24
C ILE A 138 -35.26 21.51 30.43
N ASP A 139 -35.94 22.63 30.24
CA ASP A 139 -37.08 22.98 31.08
C ASP A 139 -38.34 22.54 30.34
N ASN A 140 -39.10 21.63 30.95
CA ASN A 140 -40.38 21.05 30.53
C ASN A 140 -40.36 19.62 29.95
N ALA A 141 -39.54 18.72 30.48
CA ALA A 141 -39.88 17.30 30.43
C ALA A 141 -40.91 17.00 31.53
N ASN A 142 -42.20 17.11 31.18
CA ASN A 142 -43.29 16.62 32.02
C ASN A 142 -43.24 15.09 32.06
N PHE A 143 -42.81 14.52 33.19
CA PHE A 143 -43.00 13.11 33.48
C PHE A 143 -44.35 12.92 34.18
N TYR A 144 -45.39 12.63 33.40
CA TYR A 144 -46.63 12.03 33.88
C TYR A 144 -46.71 10.57 33.42
#